data_AF-A0A2I4DBZ7-F1
#
_entry.id   AF-A0A2I4DBZ7-F1
#
_cell.length_a   1.000
_cell.length_b   1.000
_cell.length_c   1.000
_cell.angle_alpha   90.00
_cell.angle_beta   90.00
_cell.angle_gamma   90.00
#
_symmetry.space_group_name_H-M   'P 1'
#
loop_
_entity.id
_entity.type
_entity.pdbx_description
1 polymer ?
#
loop_
_entity_poly.entity_id
_entity_poly.type
_entity_poly.pdbx_seq_one_letter_code
_entity_poly.pdbx_strand_id
1 'polypeptide(L)'
;MALSADPNFQKLDQWYRANGSSLSMRAMFDSDPERFEKFSTTLKTDDGDLLLDFSKNLINQEVMEMLLTLAKSRGVEQAREQMFTGEKINFTEVLSFSHCRVQLGSPGSSWTHLGPAGLTWVQLGSPGSSWTHLGPAGLTWVHLDSPGSGCLFPNI
;
A
#
# COMPACT_ATOMS: atom_id res chain seq x y z
N MET A 1 21.99 -12.26 -5.50
CA MET A 1 22.19 -13.62 -4.96
C MET A 1 20.85 -14.35 -4.95
N ALA A 2 20.81 -15.63 -5.34
CA ALA A 2 19.58 -16.45 -5.32
C ALA A 2 19.06 -16.67 -3.88
N LEU A 3 17.76 -16.92 -3.71
CA LEU A 3 17.13 -17.15 -2.40
C LEU A 3 17.74 -18.36 -1.67
N SER A 4 17.97 -19.46 -2.38
CA SER A 4 18.51 -20.71 -1.82
C SER A 4 19.94 -20.60 -1.29
N ALA A 5 20.68 -19.57 -1.71
CA ALA A 5 22.03 -19.29 -1.24
C ALA A 5 22.07 -18.32 -0.04
N ASP A 6 20.94 -17.72 0.34
CA ASP A 6 20.86 -16.83 1.50
C ASP A 6 20.97 -17.64 2.80
N PRO A 7 21.94 -17.34 3.70
CA PRO A 7 22.09 -18.08 4.95
C PRO A 7 20.87 -17.98 5.86
N ASN A 8 20.10 -16.88 5.82
CA ASN A 8 18.87 -16.74 6.61
C ASN A 8 17.76 -17.66 6.07
N PHE A 9 17.71 -17.85 4.76
CA PHE A 9 16.78 -18.81 4.15
C PHE A 9 17.18 -20.25 4.50
N GLN A 10 18.48 -20.57 4.45
CA GLN A 10 18.97 -21.89 4.84
C GLN A 10 18.67 -22.20 6.32
N LYS A 11 18.82 -21.22 7.21
CA LYS A 11 18.42 -21.34 8.62
C LYS A 11 16.94 -21.63 8.78
N LEU A 12 16.08 -20.90 8.06
CA LEU A 12 14.63 -21.09 8.09
C LEU A 12 14.24 -22.48 7.55
N ASP A 13 14.84 -22.92 6.45
CA ASP A 13 14.60 -24.26 5.86
C ASP A 13 15.04 -25.38 6.81
N GLN A 14 16.19 -25.24 7.46
CA GLN A 14 16.66 -26.20 8.48
C GLN A 14 15.70 -26.26 9.67
N TRP A 15 15.25 -25.11 10.17
CA TRP A 15 14.29 -25.05 11.26
C TRP A 15 12.96 -25.73 10.87
N TYR A 16 12.47 -25.47 9.66
CA TYR A 16 11.25 -26.09 9.15
C TYR A 16 11.39 -27.61 9.02
N ARG A 17 12.52 -28.11 8.52
CA ARG A 17 12.77 -29.56 8.44
C ARG A 17 12.79 -30.23 9.81
N ALA A 18 13.28 -29.53 10.84
CA ALA A 18 13.35 -30.05 12.19
C ALA A 18 12.02 -29.97 12.97
N ASN A 19 11.21 -28.91 12.73
CA ASN A 19 10.07 -28.58 13.58
C ASN A 19 8.72 -28.52 12.84
N GLY A 20 8.70 -28.47 11.51
CA GLY A 20 7.51 -28.19 10.73
C GLY A 20 6.37 -29.20 10.94
N SER A 21 6.71 -30.48 11.19
CA SER A 21 5.73 -31.53 11.45
C SER A 21 5.07 -31.47 12.82
N SER A 22 5.66 -30.76 13.79
CA SER A 22 5.10 -30.62 15.14
C SER A 22 4.18 -29.40 15.27
N LEU A 23 4.16 -28.51 14.27
CA LEU A 23 3.29 -27.35 14.27
C LEU A 23 1.83 -27.76 14.09
N SER A 24 1.00 -27.46 15.09
CA SER A 24 -0.44 -27.69 15.08
C SER A 24 -1.15 -26.42 15.47
N MET A 25 -2.02 -25.93 14.59
CA MET A 25 -2.75 -24.68 14.81
C MET A 25 -3.54 -24.70 16.11
N ARG A 26 -4.24 -25.81 16.38
CA ARG A 26 -5.03 -25.97 17.59
C ARG A 26 -4.14 -25.90 18.83
N ALA A 27 -3.05 -26.67 18.85
CA ALA A 27 -2.12 -26.67 19.97
C ALA A 27 -1.49 -25.28 20.21
N MET A 28 -1.20 -24.54 19.13
CA MET A 28 -0.62 -23.20 19.23
C MET A 28 -1.58 -22.19 19.88
N PHE A 29 -2.88 -22.24 19.57
CA PHE A 29 -3.89 -21.43 20.25
C PHE A 29 -4.16 -21.90 21.68
N ASP A 30 -4.16 -23.21 21.91
CA ASP A 30 -4.32 -23.79 23.26
C ASP A 30 -3.15 -23.38 24.18
N SER A 31 -1.93 -23.28 23.63
CA SER A 31 -0.71 -22.90 24.37
C SER A 31 -0.51 -21.39 24.55
N ASP A 32 -1.13 -20.56 23.71
CA ASP A 32 -0.97 -19.10 23.72
C ASP A 32 -2.33 -18.41 23.55
N PRO A 33 -3.04 -18.12 24.65
CA PRO A 33 -4.33 -17.43 24.61
C PRO A 33 -4.26 -16.02 23.99
N GLU A 34 -3.10 -15.38 24.02
CA GLU A 34 -2.85 -14.04 23.47
C GLU A 34 -2.38 -14.07 22.02
N ARG A 35 -2.40 -15.23 21.36
CA ARG A 35 -1.91 -15.41 19.99
C ARG A 35 -2.58 -14.46 18.99
N PHE A 36 -3.87 -14.20 19.14
CA PHE A 36 -4.59 -13.26 18.27
C PHE A 36 -3.96 -11.87 18.36
N GLU A 37 -3.76 -11.35 19.57
CA GLU A 37 -3.18 -10.01 19.79
C GLU A 37 -1.73 -9.92 19.30
N LYS A 38 -0.92 -10.99 19.49
CA LYS A 38 0.48 -11.02 19.05
C LYS A 38 0.64 -11.10 17.52
N PHE A 39 -0.28 -11.79 16.85
CA PHE A 39 -0.23 -12.05 15.42
C PHE A 39 -1.36 -11.36 14.66
N SER A 40 -1.77 -10.18 15.15
CA SER A 40 -2.64 -9.29 14.42
C SER A 40 -2.18 -7.84 14.57
N THR A 41 -2.60 -6.99 13.65
CA THR A 41 -2.46 -5.54 13.79
C THR A 41 -3.65 -4.85 13.17
N THR A 42 -4.08 -3.75 13.75
CA THR A 42 -5.17 -2.93 13.22
C THR A 42 -4.61 -1.61 12.71
N LEU A 43 -4.80 -1.35 11.43
CA LEU A 43 -4.43 -0.09 10.81
C LEU A 43 -5.64 0.85 10.88
N LYS A 44 -5.43 2.03 11.49
CA LYS A 44 -6.45 3.08 11.54
C LYS A 44 -6.42 3.84 10.21
N THR A 45 -7.56 3.95 9.54
CA THR A 45 -7.72 4.78 8.33
C THR A 45 -8.93 5.70 8.50
N ASP A 46 -8.99 6.79 7.73
CA ASP A 46 -10.10 7.75 7.80
C ASP A 46 -11.45 7.11 7.47
N ASP A 47 -11.44 6.04 6.66
CA ASP A 47 -12.62 5.28 6.24
C ASP A 47 -12.94 4.09 7.16
N GLY A 48 -12.19 3.92 8.24
CA GLY A 48 -12.37 2.87 9.23
C GLY A 48 -11.12 2.03 9.50
N ASP A 49 -11.28 1.05 10.38
CA ASP A 49 -10.19 0.18 10.81
C ASP A 49 -9.97 -0.99 9.83
N LEU A 50 -8.72 -1.26 9.47
CA LEU A 50 -8.31 -2.46 8.75
C LEU A 50 -7.59 -3.42 9.70
N LEU A 51 -8.27 -4.49 10.11
CA LEU A 51 -7.70 -5.58 10.88
C LEU A 51 -6.94 -6.56 9.98
N LEU A 52 -5.65 -6.73 10.25
CA LEU A 52 -4.80 -7.76 9.65
C LEU A 52 -4.56 -8.85 10.69
N ASP A 53 -5.36 -9.92 10.64
CA ASP A 53 -5.19 -11.12 11.47
C ASP A 53 -4.39 -12.20 10.72
N PHE A 54 -3.17 -12.46 11.17
CA PHE A 54 -2.32 -13.54 10.68
C PHE A 54 -2.08 -14.64 11.74
N SER A 55 -2.84 -14.65 12.83
CA SER A 55 -2.73 -15.63 13.93
C SER A 55 -3.03 -17.07 13.51
N LYS A 56 -3.83 -17.23 12.45
CA LYS A 56 -4.20 -18.54 11.86
C LYS A 56 -3.22 -19.02 10.80
N ASN A 57 -1.95 -18.62 10.89
CA ASN A 57 -0.85 -19.18 10.11
C ASN A 57 0.02 -20.09 10.99
N LEU A 58 0.72 -21.06 10.39
CA LEU A 58 1.65 -21.96 11.08
C LEU A 58 2.99 -21.27 11.38
N ILE A 59 2.91 -20.22 12.19
CA ILE A 59 4.03 -19.36 12.58
C ILE A 59 4.05 -19.18 14.09
N ASN A 60 5.23 -19.25 14.70
CA ASN A 60 5.45 -18.85 16.08
C ASN A 60 6.37 -17.60 16.10
N GLN A 61 6.72 -17.14 17.30
CA GLN A 61 7.55 -15.96 17.47
C GLN A 61 8.92 -16.10 16.78
N GLU A 62 9.56 -17.26 16.96
CA GLU A 62 10.86 -17.56 16.35
C GLU A 62 10.81 -17.55 14.81
N VAL A 63 9.76 -18.15 14.23
CA VAL A 63 9.55 -18.15 12.77
C VAL A 63 9.31 -16.74 12.24
N MET A 64 8.51 -15.92 12.95
CA MET A 64 8.28 -14.53 12.57
C MET A 64 9.59 -13.73 12.54
N GLU A 65 10.44 -13.90 13.57
CA GLU A 65 11.75 -13.24 13.63
C GLU A 65 12.68 -13.69 12.51
N MET A 66 12.69 -14.98 12.16
CA MET A 66 13.46 -15.50 11.02
C MET A 66 12.98 -14.94 9.68
N LEU A 67 11.66 -14.84 9.48
CA LEU A 67 11.06 -14.26 8.27
C LEU A 67 11.41 -12.78 8.12
N LEU A 68 11.32 -12.00 9.21
CA LEU A 68 11.70 -10.58 9.20
C LEU A 68 13.20 -10.40 8.94
N THR A 69 14.04 -11.25 9.54
CA THR A 69 15.49 -11.25 9.28
C THR A 69 15.80 -11.55 7.82
N LEU A 70 15.12 -12.53 7.23
CA LEU A 70 15.25 -12.86 5.81
C LEU A 70 14.78 -11.69 4.92
N ALA A 71 13.65 -11.06 5.23
CA ALA A 71 13.18 -9.89 4.47
C ALA A 71 14.22 -8.76 4.45
N LYS A 72 14.88 -8.52 5.59
CA LYS A 72 15.99 -7.55 5.70
C LYS A 72 17.20 -7.96 4.87
N SER A 73 17.67 -9.21 4.96
CA SER A 73 18.84 -9.67 4.18
C SER A 73 18.60 -9.66 2.67
N ARG A 74 17.34 -9.78 2.24
CA ARG A 74 16.94 -9.71 0.84
C ARG A 74 16.78 -8.28 0.31
N GLY A 75 16.95 -7.27 1.15
CA GLY A 75 16.90 -5.86 0.73
C GLY A 75 15.49 -5.39 0.40
N VAL A 76 14.45 -5.95 1.03
CA VAL A 76 13.05 -5.55 0.78
C VAL A 76 12.84 -4.06 1.07
N GLU A 77 13.45 -3.52 2.12
CA GLU A 77 13.35 -2.09 2.47
C GLU A 77 14.01 -1.21 1.41
N GLN A 78 15.17 -1.62 0.88
CA GLN A 78 15.84 -0.91 -0.21
C GLN A 78 15.00 -0.96 -1.49
N ALA A 79 14.50 -2.14 -1.88
CA ALA A 79 13.67 -2.29 -3.07
C ALA A 79 12.37 -1.47 -2.97
N ARG A 80 11.77 -1.39 -1.78
CA ARG A 80 10.64 -0.49 -1.50
C ARG A 80 11.04 0.96 -1.77
N GLU A 81 12.14 1.45 -1.21
CA GLU A 81 12.60 2.83 -1.43
C GLU A 81 12.80 3.15 -2.93
N GLN A 82 13.45 2.25 -3.66
CA GLN A 82 13.66 2.38 -5.10
C GLN A 82 12.34 2.44 -5.88
N MET A 83 11.34 1.67 -5.46
CA MET A 83 10.01 1.71 -6.05
C MET A 83 9.32 3.06 -5.84
N PHE A 84 9.37 3.63 -4.63
CA PHE A 84 8.69 4.88 -4.30
C PHE A 84 9.41 6.12 -4.86
N THR A 85 10.73 6.07 -5.01
CA THR A 85 11.54 7.15 -5.61
C THR A 85 11.54 7.13 -7.14
N GLY A 86 10.96 6.08 -7.75
CA GLY A 86 10.82 5.98 -9.21
C GLY A 86 12.07 5.48 -9.92
N GLU A 87 12.97 4.78 -9.22
CA GLU A 87 14.08 4.08 -9.86
C GLU A 87 13.57 3.02 -10.85
N LYS A 88 14.41 2.69 -11.83
CA LYS A 88 14.12 1.67 -12.85
C LYS A 88 14.28 0.26 -12.28
N ILE A 89 13.36 -0.13 -11.41
CA ILE A 89 13.35 -1.47 -10.79
C ILE A 89 12.81 -2.55 -11.73
N ASN A 90 12.00 -2.18 -12.75
CA ASN A 90 11.61 -3.11 -13.81
C ASN A 90 12.76 -3.18 -14.82
N PHE A 91 13.73 -4.06 -14.55
CA PHE A 91 14.95 -4.21 -15.34
C PHE A 91 14.72 -4.91 -16.68
N THR A 92 13.62 -5.65 -16.86
CA THR A 92 13.30 -6.30 -18.15
C THR A 92 12.80 -5.32 -19.20
N GLU A 93 12.08 -4.27 -18.76
CA GLU A 93 11.53 -3.25 -19.66
C GLU A 93 12.22 -1.88 -19.46
N VAL A 94 13.11 -1.76 -18.48
CA VAL A 94 13.87 -0.55 -18.11
C VAL A 94 12.94 0.64 -17.78
N LEU A 95 11.76 0.33 -17.24
CA LEU A 95 10.72 1.29 -16.86
C LEU A 95 10.71 1.55 -15.35
N SER A 96 10.27 2.73 -14.95
CA SER A 96 9.92 3.01 -13.56
C SER A 96 8.58 2.33 -13.23
N PHE A 97 8.49 1.65 -12.09
CA PHE A 97 7.22 1.09 -11.63
C PHE A 97 6.45 2.19 -10.88
N SER A 98 5.37 2.71 -11.48
CA SER A 98 4.72 3.95 -11.01
C SER A 98 3.31 3.79 -10.43
N HIS A 99 2.78 2.57 -10.23
CA HIS A 99 1.43 2.41 -9.65
C HIS A 99 1.30 3.08 -8.27
N CYS A 100 2.35 3.01 -7.43
CA CYS A 100 2.37 3.72 -6.14
C CYS A 100 2.45 5.26 -6.29
N ARG A 101 2.99 5.77 -7.42
CA ARG A 101 3.14 7.21 -7.68
C ARG A 101 1.83 7.87 -8.14
N VAL A 102 0.90 7.09 -8.69
CA VAL A 102 -0.38 7.60 -9.24
C VAL A 102 -1.38 8.04 -8.16
N GLN A 103 -1.19 7.67 -6.89
CA GLN A 103 -2.07 8.10 -5.79
C GLN A 103 -1.77 9.51 -5.25
N LEU A 104 -0.60 10.07 -5.54
CA LEU A 104 -0.34 11.50 -5.36
C LEU A 104 -0.85 12.19 -6.63
N GLY A 105 -2.11 12.63 -6.62
CA GLY A 105 -2.67 13.42 -7.71
C GLY A 105 -1.68 14.52 -8.09
N SER A 106 -1.14 14.45 -9.32
CA SER A 106 -0.25 15.48 -9.81
C SER A 106 -1.03 16.79 -9.86
N PRO A 107 -0.63 17.87 -9.17
CA PRO A 107 -1.25 19.16 -9.35
C PRO A 107 -0.95 19.60 -10.80
N GLY A 108 -2.00 19.81 -11.60
CA GLY A 108 -1.86 20.40 -12.93
C GLY A 108 -1.96 19.45 -14.13
N SER A 109 -2.60 18.28 -14.00
CA SER A 109 -3.07 17.56 -15.19
C SER A 109 -4.15 18.39 -15.91
N SER A 110 -3.72 19.17 -16.89
CA SER A 110 -4.60 19.84 -17.85
C SER A 110 -5.30 18.77 -18.69
N TRP A 111 -6.58 18.53 -18.40
CA TRP A 111 -7.43 17.69 -19.23
C TRP A 111 -7.90 18.52 -20.43
N THR A 112 -7.26 18.33 -21.58
CA THR A 112 -7.82 18.82 -22.84
C THR A 112 -8.95 17.87 -23.24
N HIS A 113 -10.20 18.23 -22.94
CA HIS A 113 -11.36 17.42 -23.31
C HIS A 113 -11.78 17.74 -24.75
N LEU A 114 -11.43 16.86 -25.70
CA LEU A 114 -12.02 16.82 -27.04
C LEU A 114 -13.24 15.90 -26.99
N GLY A 115 -14.45 16.45 -26.89
CA GLY A 115 -15.70 15.70 -26.97
C GLY A 115 -16.88 16.56 -27.42
N PRO A 116 -17.88 16.01 -28.13
CA PRO A 116 -18.96 16.78 -28.72
C PRO A 116 -19.99 17.23 -27.68
N ALA A 117 -20.70 18.33 -28.00
CA ALA A 117 -21.71 18.95 -27.17
C ALA A 117 -22.88 18.00 -26.84
N GLY A 118 -23.33 17.98 -25.58
CA GLY A 118 -24.65 17.43 -25.24
C GLY A 118 -24.81 16.72 -23.90
N LEU A 119 -23.77 16.57 -23.07
CA LEU A 119 -23.90 15.92 -21.77
C LEU A 119 -23.68 16.93 -20.65
N THR A 120 -24.67 17.04 -19.76
CA THR A 120 -24.60 17.77 -18.49
C THR A 120 -23.53 17.15 -17.60
N TRP A 121 -22.46 17.88 -17.33
CA TRP A 121 -21.41 17.49 -16.40
C TRP A 121 -21.78 17.98 -15.00
N VAL A 122 -21.83 17.07 -14.02
CA VAL A 122 -21.76 17.43 -12.60
C VAL A 122 -20.27 17.44 -12.24
N GLN A 123 -19.70 18.63 -12.05
CA GLN A 123 -18.28 18.79 -11.71
C GLN A 123 -18.16 19.20 -10.24
N LEU A 124 -17.61 18.31 -9.42
CA LEU A 124 -17.12 18.64 -8.08
C LEU A 124 -15.70 19.21 -8.25
N GLY A 125 -15.55 20.53 -8.19
CA GLY A 125 -14.26 21.21 -8.22
C GLY A 125 -13.83 21.65 -6.82
N SER A 126 -12.52 21.68 -6.56
CA SER A 126 -11.95 22.29 -5.35
C SER A 126 -11.75 23.81 -5.54
N PRO A 127 -11.74 24.61 -4.44
CA PRO A 127 -11.61 26.06 -4.53
C PRO A 127 -10.26 26.46 -5.16
N GLY A 128 -10.27 27.38 -6.13
CA GLY A 128 -9.06 28.04 -6.64
C GLY A 128 -8.71 27.83 -8.12
N SER A 129 -9.55 27.16 -8.91
CA SER A 129 -9.33 27.06 -10.37
C SER A 129 -9.73 28.37 -11.07
N SER A 130 -8.78 29.10 -11.65
CA SER A 130 -9.07 30.24 -12.53
C SER A 130 -9.31 29.73 -13.96
N TRP A 131 -10.48 30.02 -14.52
CA TRP A 131 -10.86 29.60 -15.87
C TRP A 131 -10.62 30.71 -16.90
N THR A 132 -10.07 30.36 -18.07
CA THR A 132 -10.17 31.20 -19.27
C THR A 132 -11.29 30.63 -20.14
N HIS A 133 -12.37 31.41 -20.31
CA HIS A 133 -13.52 31.03 -21.13
C HIS A 133 -13.26 31.31 -22.62
N LEU A 134 -13.43 30.30 -23.47
CA LEU A 134 -13.67 30.47 -24.90
C LEU A 134 -14.87 29.60 -25.30
N GLY A 135 -16.08 30.17 -25.22
CA GLY A 135 -17.33 29.54 -25.66
C GLY A 135 -18.49 30.56 -25.68
N PRO A 136 -19.53 30.38 -26.53
CA PRO A 136 -20.57 31.39 -26.74
C PRO A 136 -21.51 31.50 -25.52
N ALA A 137 -22.08 32.69 -25.35
CA ALA A 137 -22.98 33.04 -24.25
C ALA A 137 -24.24 32.16 -24.19
N GLY A 138 -24.58 31.65 -23.01
CA GLY A 138 -25.91 31.03 -22.80
C GLY A 138 -26.12 30.04 -21.67
N LEU A 139 -25.14 29.73 -20.80
CA LEU A 139 -25.32 28.73 -19.73
C LEU A 139 -25.28 29.35 -18.33
N THR A 140 -26.29 29.05 -17.52
CA THR A 140 -26.38 29.36 -16.08
C THR A 140 -25.83 28.21 -15.25
N TRP A 141 -25.01 28.52 -14.25
CA TRP A 141 -24.36 27.54 -13.36
C TRP A 141 -25.00 27.56 -11.96
N VAL A 142 -25.08 26.39 -11.30
CA VAL A 142 -25.43 26.27 -9.88
C VAL A 142 -24.18 25.82 -9.12
N HIS A 143 -23.82 26.55 -8.07
CA HIS A 143 -22.64 26.31 -7.22
C HIS A 143 -23.05 25.59 -5.93
N LEU A 144 -22.37 24.50 -5.57
CA LEU A 144 -22.44 23.89 -4.24
C LEU A 144 -21.01 23.67 -3.74
N ASP A 145 -20.61 24.45 -2.72
CA ASP A 145 -19.35 24.27 -2.00
C ASP A 145 -19.52 23.33 -0.80
N SER A 146 -18.45 22.63 -0.42
CA SER A 146 -18.32 21.95 0.89
C SER A 146 -17.03 22.40 1.60
N PRO A 147 -17.04 22.64 2.92
CA PRO A 147 -15.90 23.18 3.65
C PRO A 147 -14.83 22.09 3.92
N GLY A 148 -13.56 22.49 3.84
CA GLY A 148 -12.41 21.60 3.69
C GLY A 148 -11.95 20.81 4.92
N SER A 149 -10.88 20.04 4.72
CA SER A 149 -10.04 19.45 5.76
C SER A 149 -8.63 19.24 5.20
N GLY A 150 -7.64 19.84 5.88
CA GLY A 150 -6.22 19.60 5.63
C GLY A 150 -5.75 18.40 6.45
N CYS A 151 -4.96 17.51 5.84
CA CYS A 151 -4.42 16.34 6.51
C CYS A 151 -3.12 16.69 7.24
N LEU A 152 -3.12 16.49 8.57
CA LEU A 152 -1.92 16.44 9.41
C LEU A 152 -1.34 15.03 9.36
N PHE A 153 -0.01 14.92 9.21
CA PHE A 153 0.72 13.65 9.34
C PHE A 153 0.88 13.26 10.82
N PRO A 154 0.72 11.98 11.20
CA PRO A 154 1.37 11.44 12.39
C PRO A 154 2.80 11.01 12.04
N ASN A 155 3.79 11.56 12.75
CA ASN A 155 5.14 11.00 12.85
C ASN A 155 5.08 9.64 13.57
N ILE A 156 5.87 8.69 13.06
CA ILE A 156 6.26 7.47 13.78
C ILE A 156 7.40 7.83 14.75
#